data_AF-A0A1Q2SN22-F1
#
_entry.id   AF-A0A1Q2SN22-F1
#
_cell.length_a   1.000
_cell.length_b   1.000
_cell.length_c   1.000
_cell.angle_alpha   90.00
_cell.angle_beta   90.00
_cell.angle_gamma   90.00
#
_symmetry.space_group_name_H-M   'P 1'
#
loop_
_entity.id
_entity.type
_entity.pdbx_description
1 polymer ?
#
loop_
_entity_poly.entity_id
_entity_poly.type
_entity_poly.pdbx_seq_one_letter_code
_entity_poly.pdbx_strand_id
1 'polypeptide(L)'
;MEYLIAYCRSGFEGECAAELLGWTTQQQLAGYARAKPDTAYVVFELYEPNTAPLFAKQVGFQNLIFARQLFISTGLLKELPITDRITPIMAALKDQSNQFSEIWVETADTNESKALLGFCRKFSKALNWELKQQEMISLENQLAPRAHVFF
;
A
#
# COMPACT_ATOMS: atom_id res chain seq x y z
N MET A 1 9.88 10.24 -3.24
CA MET A 1 9.58 9.18 -4.22
C MET A 1 8.29 8.54 -3.78
N GLU A 2 7.44 8.14 -4.72
CA GLU A 2 6.17 7.47 -4.43
C GLU A 2 6.16 6.10 -5.09
N TYR A 3 5.48 5.17 -4.43
CA TYR A 3 5.35 3.80 -4.89
C TYR A 3 3.87 3.45 -5.03
N LEU A 4 3.52 2.80 -6.13
CA LEU A 4 2.24 2.10 -6.25
C LEU A 4 2.48 0.64 -5.86
N ILE A 5 1.71 0.15 -4.91
CA ILE A 5 1.72 -1.25 -4.51
C ILE A 5 0.43 -1.88 -5.04
N ALA A 6 0.58 -2.86 -5.92
CA ALA A 6 -0.54 -3.61 -6.45
C ALA A 6 -0.49 -5.05 -5.96
N TYR A 7 -1.54 -5.51 -5.27
CA TYR A 7 -1.69 -6.94 -4.99
C TYR A 7 -2.21 -7.63 -6.25
N CYS A 8 -1.70 -8.82 -6.55
CA CYS A 8 -2.13 -9.62 -7.68
C CYS A 8 -2.27 -11.09 -7.27
N ARG A 9 -2.64 -11.94 -8.23
CA ARG A 9 -2.54 -13.39 -8.01
C ARG A 9 -1.05 -13.79 -8.09
N SER A 10 -0.61 -14.69 -7.21
CA SER A 10 0.72 -15.30 -7.31
C SER A 10 0.92 -15.90 -8.71
N GLY A 11 2.05 -15.59 -9.35
CA GLY A 11 2.38 -16.03 -10.71
C GLY A 11 1.86 -15.11 -11.82
N PHE A 12 1.19 -13.99 -11.49
CA PHE A 12 0.73 -12.95 -12.42
C PHE A 12 1.42 -11.60 -12.21
N GLU A 13 2.56 -11.59 -11.50
CA GLU A 13 3.27 -10.34 -11.19
C GLU A 13 3.79 -9.66 -12.46
N GLY A 14 4.18 -10.44 -13.48
CA GLY A 14 4.63 -9.92 -14.77
C GLY A 14 3.52 -9.20 -15.54
N GLU A 15 2.33 -9.80 -15.60
CA GLU A 15 1.14 -9.23 -16.22
C GLU A 15 0.66 -7.99 -15.46
N CYS A 16 0.64 -8.04 -14.13
CA CYS A 16 0.30 -6.89 -13.31
C CYS A 16 1.29 -5.73 -13.49
N ALA A 17 2.59 -6.02 -13.57
CA ALA A 17 3.60 -5.01 -13.88
C ALA A 17 3.43 -4.40 -15.27
N ALA A 18 3.16 -5.22 -16.28
CA ALA A 18 2.91 -4.76 -17.64
C ALA A 18 1.65 -3.89 -17.71
N GLU A 19 0.59 -4.26 -16.98
CA GLU A 19 -0.63 -3.47 -16.85
C GLU A 19 -0.37 -2.09 -16.24
N LEU A 20 0.33 -2.02 -15.10
CA LEU A 20 0.69 -0.74 -14.48
C LEU A 20 1.57 0.13 -15.39
N LEU A 21 2.52 -0.48 -16.10
CA LEU A 21 3.37 0.22 -17.06
C LEU A 21 2.54 0.77 -18.24
N GLY A 22 1.58 0.00 -18.75
CA GLY A 22 0.68 0.43 -19.81
C GLY A 22 -0.14 1.65 -19.40
N TRP A 23 -0.75 1.62 -18.22
CA TRP A 23 -1.54 2.73 -17.70
C TRP A 23 -0.70 3.98 -17.41
N THR A 24 0.46 3.82 -16.78
CA THR A 24 1.35 4.96 -16.50
C THR A 24 1.85 5.61 -17.79
N THR A 25 2.22 4.80 -18.80
CA THR A 25 2.61 5.30 -20.13
C THR A 25 1.52 6.11 -20.80
N GLN A 26 0.26 5.62 -20.78
CA GLN A 26 -0.89 6.34 -21.35
C GLN A 26 -1.12 7.70 -20.67
N GLN A 27 -0.82 7.80 -19.38
CA GLN A 27 -0.95 9.02 -18.58
C GLN A 27 0.31 9.90 -18.60
N GLN A 28 1.31 9.55 -19.41
CA GLN A 28 2.59 10.25 -19.50
C GLN A 28 3.35 10.29 -18.16
N LEU A 29 3.12 9.30 -17.30
CA LEU A 29 3.83 9.11 -16.05
C LEU A 29 5.02 8.17 -16.27
N ALA A 30 6.18 8.56 -15.74
CA ALA A 30 7.41 7.79 -15.88
C ALA A 30 7.73 7.02 -14.58
N GLY A 31 8.14 5.77 -14.74
CA GLY A 31 8.54 4.91 -13.63
C GLY A 31 8.88 3.50 -14.09
N TYR A 32 9.05 2.59 -13.13
CA TYR A 32 9.36 1.20 -13.43
C TYR A 32 8.74 0.24 -12.41
N ALA A 33 8.38 -0.95 -12.90
CA ALA A 33 7.83 -2.01 -12.08
C ALA A 33 8.91 -2.98 -11.59
N ARG A 34 8.82 -3.37 -10.33
CA ARG A 34 9.51 -4.52 -9.74
C ARG A 34 8.48 -5.61 -9.48
N ALA A 35 8.56 -6.66 -10.28
CA ALA A 35 7.71 -7.85 -10.17
C ALA A 35 8.60 -9.07 -9.93
N LYS A 36 8.54 -9.62 -8.72
CA LYS A 36 9.23 -10.87 -8.40
C LYS A 36 8.21 -12.01 -8.50
N PRO A 37 8.51 -13.10 -9.23
CA PRO A 37 7.61 -14.24 -9.31
C PRO A 37 7.24 -14.79 -7.94
N ASP A 38 6.00 -15.27 -7.82
CA ASP A 38 5.44 -15.92 -6.64
C ASP A 38 5.42 -15.05 -5.37
N THR A 39 5.36 -13.73 -5.55
CA THR A 39 5.23 -12.78 -4.43
C THR A 39 3.82 -12.24 -4.26
N ALA A 40 2.94 -12.39 -5.26
CA ALA A 40 1.57 -11.91 -5.27
C ALA A 40 1.42 -10.38 -5.10
N TYR A 41 2.47 -9.60 -5.37
CA TYR A 41 2.38 -8.14 -5.47
C TYR A 41 3.42 -7.56 -6.43
N VAL A 42 3.16 -6.33 -6.87
CA VAL A 42 4.07 -5.53 -7.70
C VAL A 42 4.34 -4.20 -6.99
N VAL A 43 5.59 -3.76 -7.05
CA VAL A 43 6.00 -2.41 -6.62
C VAL A 43 6.33 -1.60 -7.86
N PHE A 44 5.56 -0.55 -8.14
CA PHE A 44 5.86 0.39 -9.22
C PHE A 44 6.41 1.68 -8.61
N GLU A 45 7.64 2.04 -8.97
CA GLU A 45 8.28 3.28 -8.50
C GLU A 45 8.09 4.38 -9.54
N LEU A 46 7.45 5.48 -9.11
CA LEU A 46 7.27 6.67 -9.92
C LEU A 46 8.48 7.59 -9.75
N TYR A 47 9.01 8.09 -10.87
CA TYR A 47 10.16 9.00 -10.84
C TYR A 47 9.79 10.38 -10.31
N GLU A 48 8.60 10.84 -10.62
CA GLU A 48 8.11 12.15 -10.20
C GLU A 48 7.29 12.05 -8.91
N PRO A 49 7.59 12.85 -7.88
CA PRO A 49 6.80 12.88 -6.66
C PRO A 49 5.41 13.50 -6.89
N ASN A 50 4.45 13.16 -6.05
CA ASN A 50 3.06 13.64 -6.07
C ASN A 50 2.27 13.27 -7.34
N THR A 51 2.67 12.21 -8.04
CA THR A 51 1.99 11.71 -9.25
C THR A 51 1.14 10.48 -9.00
N ALA A 52 1.39 9.73 -7.92
CA ALA A 52 0.63 8.55 -7.56
C ALA A 52 -0.88 8.83 -7.33
N PRO A 53 -1.28 9.94 -6.68
CA PRO A 53 -2.70 10.27 -6.54
C PRO A 53 -3.38 10.60 -7.88
N LEU A 54 -2.64 11.15 -8.84
CA LEU A 54 -3.15 11.40 -10.20
C LEU A 54 -3.41 10.08 -10.91
N PHE A 55 -2.47 9.14 -10.83
CA PHE A 55 -2.63 7.80 -11.38
C PHE A 55 -3.87 7.09 -10.83
N ALA A 56 -4.01 7.04 -9.50
CA ALA A 56 -5.13 6.37 -8.84
C ALA A 56 -6.49 6.97 -9.24
N LYS A 57 -6.56 8.29 -9.43
CA LYS A 57 -7.78 8.97 -9.88
C LYS A 57 -8.11 8.72 -11.35
N GLN A 58 -7.10 8.67 -12.22
CA GLN A 58 -7.29 8.58 -13.67
C GLN A 58 -7.53 7.15 -14.18
N VAL A 59 -6.83 6.14 -13.62
CA VAL A 59 -7.02 4.75 -14.05
C VAL A 59 -8.41 4.27 -13.67
N GLY A 60 -8.90 4.62 -12.47
CA GLY A 60 -10.09 4.02 -11.90
C GLY A 60 -9.85 2.52 -11.62
N PHE A 61 -9.85 2.11 -10.36
CA PHE A 61 -9.47 0.75 -9.96
C PHE A 61 -10.18 -0.36 -10.75
N GLN A 62 -11.44 -0.15 -11.14
CA GLN A 62 -12.24 -1.06 -11.96
C GLN A 62 -11.69 -1.37 -13.37
N ASN A 63 -10.73 -0.59 -13.87
CA ASN A 63 -10.10 -0.80 -15.17
C ASN A 63 -8.81 -1.65 -15.07
N LEU A 64 -8.37 -1.99 -13.86
CA LEU A 64 -7.26 -2.91 -13.63
C LEU A 64 -7.80 -4.35 -13.63
N ILE A 65 -7.24 -5.19 -14.49
CA ILE A 65 -7.59 -6.60 -14.67
C ILE A 65 -6.78 -7.46 -13.69
N PHE A 66 -5.49 -7.17 -13.50
CA PHE A 66 -4.60 -8.03 -12.72
C PHE A 66 -4.40 -7.55 -11.28
N ALA A 67 -4.54 -6.25 -11.03
CA ALA A 67 -4.49 -5.71 -9.67
C ALA A 67 -5.79 -6.01 -8.90
N ARG A 68 -5.68 -6.79 -7.82
CA ARG A 68 -6.77 -7.04 -6.85
C ARG A 68 -6.96 -5.90 -5.85
N GLN A 69 -5.93 -5.10 -5.66
CA GLN A 69 -5.91 -3.93 -4.80
C GLN A 69 -4.75 -3.04 -5.25
N LEU A 70 -4.91 -1.72 -5.14
CA LEU A 70 -3.87 -0.74 -5.43
C LEU A 70 -3.85 0.34 -4.35
N PHE A 71 -2.68 0.62 -3.78
CA PHE A 71 -2.49 1.73 -2.85
C PHE A 71 -1.14 2.41 -3.04
N ILE A 72 -1.04 3.62 -2.51
CA ILE A 72 0.15 4.45 -2.58
C ILE A 72 0.97 4.22 -1.32
N SER A 73 2.29 4.15 -1.46
CA SER A 73 3.24 4.07 -0.35
C SER A 73 4.34 5.12 -0.51
N THR A 74 4.79 5.67 0.61
CA THR A 74 5.96 6.58 0.66
C THR A 74 7.30 5.84 0.72
N GLY A 75 7.28 4.52 0.81
CA GLY A 75 8.46 3.68 0.73
C GLY A 75 8.49 2.54 1.72
N LEU A 76 9.62 1.82 1.70
CA LEU A 76 9.87 0.69 2.60
C LEU A 76 10.48 1.17 3.92
N LEU A 77 9.77 0.95 5.01
CA LEU A 77 10.34 1.08 6.36
C LEU A 77 11.22 -0.13 6.66
N LYS A 78 12.54 0.08 6.69
CA LYS A 78 13.53 -0.94 7.04
C LYS A 78 13.81 -0.94 8.54
N GLU A 79 14.29 -2.06 9.06
CA GLU A 79 14.81 -2.19 10.44
C GLU A 79 13.82 -1.76 11.53
N LEU A 80 12.54 -2.12 11.37
CA LEU A 80 11.51 -1.85 12.37
C LEU A 80 11.90 -2.50 13.73
N PRO A 81 12.06 -1.70 14.80
CA PRO A 81 12.46 -2.22 16.11
C PRO A 81 11.49 -3.28 16.62
N ILE A 82 12.01 -4.42 17.07
CA ILE A 82 11.16 -5.53 17.54
C ILE A 82 10.30 -5.10 18.75
N THR A 83 10.87 -4.26 19.60
CA THR A 83 10.25 -3.73 20.82
C THR A 83 9.26 -2.61 20.55
N ASP A 84 9.40 -1.88 19.44
CA ASP A 84 8.53 -0.75 19.09
C ASP A 84 8.45 -0.55 17.58
N ARG A 85 7.50 -1.26 16.96
CA ARG A 85 7.16 -1.07 15.54
C ARG A 85 6.12 0.04 15.32
N ILE A 86 5.43 0.45 16.37
CA ILE A 86 4.30 1.39 16.27
C ILE A 86 4.83 2.78 15.98
N THR A 87 5.81 3.26 16.75
CA THR A 87 6.35 4.62 16.60
C THR A 87 6.80 4.95 15.16
N PRO A 88 7.65 4.13 14.49
CA PRO A 88 8.07 4.45 13.12
C PRO A 88 6.93 4.37 12.09
N ILE A 89 5.98 3.44 12.27
CA ILE A 89 4.82 3.32 11.36
C ILE A 89 3.88 4.50 11.55
N MET A 90 3.62 4.92 12.79
CA MET A 90 2.81 6.09 13.12
C MET A 90 3.41 7.37 12.52
N ALA A 91 4.72 7.55 12.63
CA ALA A 91 5.41 8.69 12.03
C ALA A 91 5.21 8.71 10.50
N ALA A 92 5.42 7.57 9.84
CA ALA A 92 5.23 7.46 8.40
C ALA A 92 3.77 7.70 7.95
N LEU A 93 2.78 7.32 8.77
CA LEU A 93 1.37 7.58 8.49
C LEU A 93 1.00 9.06 8.70
N LYS A 94 1.56 9.71 9.73
CA LYS A 94 1.35 11.14 10.00
C LYS A 94 1.85 12.02 8.86
N ASP A 95 2.95 11.64 8.23
CA ASP A 95 3.50 12.36 7.08
C ASP A 95 2.62 12.24 5.82
N GLN A 96 1.72 11.26 5.76
CA GLN A 96 0.84 11.01 4.61
C GLN A 96 -0.53 11.68 4.74
N SER A 97 -1.13 11.66 5.93
CA SER A 97 -2.45 12.26 6.16
C SER A 97 -2.65 12.60 7.63
N ASN A 98 -3.38 13.69 7.87
CA ASN A 98 -3.84 14.06 9.21
C ASN A 98 -4.92 13.09 9.74
N GLN A 99 -5.67 12.44 8.85
CA GLN A 99 -6.79 11.60 9.22
C GLN A 99 -7.02 10.47 8.20
N PHE A 100 -7.46 9.32 8.71
CA PHE A 100 -7.82 8.14 7.95
C PHE A 100 -9.21 7.65 8.35
N SER A 101 -9.92 7.00 7.42
CA SER A 101 -11.23 6.41 7.69
C SER A 101 -11.11 5.07 8.42
N GLU A 102 -10.11 4.28 8.07
CA GLU A 102 -9.76 3.01 8.69
C GLU A 102 -8.30 2.63 8.40
N ILE A 103 -7.81 1.58 9.07
CA ILE A 103 -6.46 1.03 8.92
C ILE A 103 -6.51 -0.44 8.51
N TRP A 104 -5.83 -0.78 7.42
CA TRP A 104 -5.64 -2.14 6.97
C TRP A 104 -4.18 -2.54 7.16
N VAL A 105 -3.95 -3.60 7.94
CA VAL A 105 -2.63 -4.23 8.08
C VAL A 105 -2.68 -5.55 7.35
N GLU A 106 -1.87 -5.66 6.30
CA GLU A 106 -2.00 -6.65 5.26
C GLU A 106 -0.67 -7.34 4.98
N THR A 107 -0.74 -8.47 4.29
CA THR A 107 0.42 -9.18 3.74
C THR A 107 0.01 -9.87 2.45
N ALA A 108 0.98 -10.34 1.68
CA ALA A 108 0.73 -10.90 0.36
C ALA A 108 -0.06 -12.22 0.45
N ASP A 109 -0.84 -12.53 -0.60
CA ASP A 109 -1.63 -13.76 -0.70
C ASP A 109 -0.76 -14.95 -1.19
N THR A 110 0.32 -15.23 -0.45
CA THR A 110 1.21 -16.38 -0.67
C THR A 110 1.18 -17.32 0.53
N ASN A 111 1.62 -18.57 0.36
CA ASN A 111 1.64 -19.51 1.48
C ASN A 111 2.68 -19.14 2.54
N GLU A 112 3.78 -18.54 2.11
CA GLU A 112 4.88 -18.04 2.94
C GLU A 112 4.40 -16.87 3.79
N SER A 113 3.67 -15.92 3.18
CA SER A 113 3.13 -14.74 3.86
C SER A 113 1.95 -15.06 4.79
N LYS A 114 1.25 -16.19 4.59
CA LYS A 114 0.17 -16.60 5.51
C LYS A 114 0.63 -16.76 6.97
N ALA A 115 1.91 -17.07 7.20
CA ALA A 115 2.47 -17.10 8.55
C ALA A 115 2.38 -15.72 9.26
N LEU A 116 2.43 -14.63 8.50
CA LEU A 116 2.33 -13.25 8.99
C LEU A 116 0.88 -12.80 9.24
N LEU A 117 -0.14 -13.50 8.73
CA LEU A 117 -1.55 -13.08 8.91
C LEU A 117 -1.94 -13.02 10.39
N GLY A 118 -1.46 -13.97 11.20
CA GLY A 118 -1.71 -13.97 12.64
C GLY A 118 -1.09 -12.75 13.34
N PHE A 119 0.10 -12.33 12.89
CA PHE A 119 0.76 -11.11 13.34
C PHE A 119 -0.02 -9.87 12.88
N CYS A 120 -0.33 -9.74 11.59
CA CYS A 120 -1.03 -8.59 11.01
C CYS A 120 -2.37 -8.33 11.72
N ARG A 121 -3.15 -9.38 12.01
CA ARG A 121 -4.43 -9.26 12.75
C ARG A 121 -4.26 -8.72 14.17
N LYS A 122 -3.23 -9.16 14.89
CA LYS A 122 -2.95 -8.67 16.26
C LYS A 122 -2.39 -7.26 16.22
N PHE A 123 -1.45 -7.01 15.30
CA PHE A 123 -0.80 -5.71 15.13
C PHE A 123 -1.78 -4.62 14.69
N SER A 124 -2.72 -4.95 13.79
CA SER A 124 -3.82 -4.06 13.37
C SER A 124 -4.60 -3.51 14.57
N LYS A 125 -4.92 -4.34 15.57
CA LYS A 125 -5.62 -3.88 16.77
C LYS A 125 -4.80 -2.87 17.58
N ALA A 126 -3.51 -3.16 17.78
CA ALA A 126 -2.61 -2.28 18.53
C ALA A 126 -2.40 -0.94 17.80
N LEU A 127 -2.12 -0.99 16.50
CA LEU A 127 -1.92 0.21 15.69
C LEU A 127 -3.18 1.07 15.58
N ASN A 128 -4.36 0.44 15.39
CA ASN A 128 -5.63 1.14 15.35
C ASN A 128 -5.97 1.83 16.69
N TRP A 129 -5.61 1.21 17.81
CA TRP A 129 -5.77 1.83 19.12
C TRP A 129 -4.94 3.11 19.22
N GLU A 130 -3.66 3.06 18.86
CA GLU A 130 -2.77 4.24 18.88
C GLU A 130 -3.21 5.35 17.93
N LEU A 131 -3.63 5.01 16.70
CA LEU A 131 -4.16 5.99 15.75
C LEU A 131 -5.40 6.70 16.31
N LYS A 132 -6.28 5.98 17.03
CA LYS A 132 -7.44 6.58 17.69
C LYS A 132 -7.06 7.49 18.85
N GLN A 133 -6.07 7.11 19.67
CA GLN A 133 -5.56 7.95 20.75
C GLN A 133 -4.98 9.28 20.24
N GLN A 134 -4.49 9.29 19.00
CA GLN A 134 -3.95 10.47 18.31
C GLN A 134 -5.00 11.18 17.42
N GLU A 135 -6.29 10.80 17.52
CA GLU A 135 -7.40 11.35 16.72
C GLU A 135 -7.22 11.23 15.19
N MET A 136 -6.37 10.30 14.75
CA MET A 136 -6.06 10.08 13.34
C MET A 136 -7.05 9.15 12.63
N ILE A 137 -7.98 8.51 13.36
CA ILE A 137 -9.08 7.73 12.76
C ILE A 137 -10.39 8.49 12.93
N SER A 138 -11.11 8.74 11.83
CA SER A 138 -12.48 9.26 11.87
C SER A 138 -13.43 8.41 11.05
N LEU A 139 -14.43 7.86 11.74
CA LEU A 139 -15.51 7.10 11.12
C LEU A 139 -16.55 8.00 10.44
N GLU A 140 -16.58 9.29 10.78
CA GLU A 140 -17.51 10.26 10.20
C GLU A 140 -16.99 10.82 8.87
N ASN A 141 -15.68 10.92 8.72
CA ASN A 141 -15.04 11.42 7.51
C ASN A 141 -14.86 10.29 6.47
N GLN A 142 -15.94 9.96 5.76
CA GLN A 142 -15.91 8.94 4.69
C GLN A 142 -15.03 9.32 3.49
N LEU A 143 -14.61 10.59 3.39
CA LEU A 143 -13.69 11.07 2.35
C LEU A 143 -12.22 10.87 2.76
N ALA A 144 -11.94 10.57 4.03
CA ALA A 144 -10.59 10.31 4.48
C ALA A 144 -10.04 9.02 3.83
N PRO A 145 -8.76 9.01 3.43
CA PRO A 145 -8.16 7.83 2.84
C PRO A 145 -8.14 6.69 3.84
N ARG A 146 -8.07 5.46 3.32
CA ARG A 146 -7.74 4.29 4.11
C ARG A 146 -6.22 4.22 4.29
N ALA A 147 -5.76 3.97 5.50
CA ALA A 147 -4.36 3.68 5.75
C ALA A 147 -4.06 2.22 5.39
N HIS A 148 -2.99 1.99 4.64
CA HIS A 148 -2.47 0.66 4.31
C HIS A 148 -1.09 0.48 4.93
N VAL A 149 -0.91 -0.61 5.66
CA VAL A 149 0.39 -1.05 6.18
C VAL A 149 0.63 -2.48 5.72
N PHE A 150 1.58 -2.63 4.81
CA PHE A 150 1.88 -3.89 4.14
C PHE A 150 3.17 -4.51 4.71
N PHE A 151 3.05 -5.74 5.21
CA PHE A 151 4.15 -6.54 5.77
C PHE A 151 4.58 -7.68 4.84
#